data_AF-A0AA48RCV3-F1
#
_entry.id   AF-A0AA48RCV3-F1
#
_cell.length_a   1.000
_cell.length_b   1.000
_cell.length_c   1.000
_cell.angle_alpha   90.00
_cell.angle_beta   90.00
_cell.angle_gamma   90.00
#
_symmetry.space_group_name_H-M   'P 1'
#
loop_
_entity.id
_entity.type
_entity.pdbx_description
1 polymer ?
#
loop_
_entity_poly.entity_id
_entity_poly.type
_entity_poly.pdbx_seq_one_letter_code
_entity_poly.pdbx_strand_id
1 'polypeptide(L)'
;MISRRLMILSVSMSLGLGALALPARAQENYLAQAITDTRAAIDAGKQLESSSFVEHADDAIDHARSAVWQTPVDPIRKGIKYLRKAVKLAKGTNLDKRISKATEQAELALQQFESVKQ
;
A
#
# COMPACT_ATOMS: atom_id res chain seq x y z
N MET A 1 -2.88 -69.18 -31.39
CA MET A 1 -2.65 -68.73 -32.78
C MET A 1 -3.42 -67.44 -32.99
N ILE A 2 -2.76 -66.40 -33.54
CA ILE A 2 -3.35 -65.21 -34.22
C ILE A 2 -4.07 -64.23 -33.27
N SER A 3 -3.70 -62.96 -33.08
CA SER A 3 -2.66 -62.12 -33.67
C SER A 3 -2.44 -60.88 -32.77
N ARG A 4 -1.19 -60.70 -32.32
CA ARG A 4 -0.56 -59.37 -32.26
C ARG A 4 -0.68 -58.75 -33.66
N ARG A 5 -1.23 -57.53 -33.75
CA ARG A 5 -1.19 -56.57 -34.88
C ARG A 5 -2.61 -56.09 -35.25
N LEU A 6 -2.97 -54.94 -34.68
CA LEU A 6 -3.83 -53.90 -35.28
C LEU A 6 -3.58 -52.67 -34.37
N MET A 7 -2.48 -51.93 -34.59
CA MET A 7 -2.40 -50.82 -35.56
C MET A 7 -3.37 -49.70 -35.14
N ILE A 8 -2.90 -48.80 -34.27
CA ILE A 8 -2.56 -47.41 -34.64
C ILE A 8 -3.61 -46.79 -35.55
N LEU A 9 -4.53 -45.98 -34.99
CA LEU A 9 -4.92 -44.65 -35.48
C LEU A 9 -6.11 -44.11 -34.66
N SER A 10 -5.88 -43.10 -33.83
CA SER A 10 -6.85 -42.01 -33.67
C SER A 10 -6.18 -40.87 -32.90
N VAL A 11 -5.60 -39.98 -33.70
CA VAL A 11 -5.33 -38.59 -33.35
C VAL A 11 -6.62 -37.97 -32.82
N SER A 12 -6.63 -37.55 -31.56
CA SER A 12 -7.53 -36.51 -31.08
C SER A 12 -6.68 -35.47 -30.36
N MET A 13 -6.13 -34.60 -31.20
CA MET A 13 -5.56 -33.32 -30.87
C MET A 13 -6.66 -32.43 -30.27
N SER A 14 -6.81 -32.47 -28.95
CA SER A 14 -7.51 -31.43 -28.20
C SER A 14 -6.46 -30.42 -27.69
N LEU A 15 -6.06 -29.53 -28.61
CA LEU A 15 -5.57 -28.20 -28.23
C LEU A 15 -6.72 -27.50 -27.49
N GLY A 16 -6.73 -27.63 -26.17
CA GLY A 16 -7.49 -26.74 -25.29
C GLY A 16 -6.79 -25.39 -25.25
N LEU A 17 -7.07 -24.55 -26.24
CA LEU A 17 -6.78 -23.13 -26.18
C LEU A 17 -7.54 -22.52 -25.00
N GLY A 18 -6.82 -21.78 -24.16
CA GLY A 18 -7.32 -20.50 -23.68
C GLY A 18 -8.16 -20.53 -22.41
N ALA A 19 -7.53 -20.88 -21.29
CA ALA A 19 -7.74 -20.10 -20.08
C ALA A 19 -6.36 -19.81 -19.48
N LEU A 20 -5.63 -18.90 -20.14
CA LEU A 20 -4.62 -18.13 -19.42
C LEU A 20 -5.40 -17.40 -18.33
N ALA A 21 -5.45 -17.99 -17.15
CA ALA A 21 -5.68 -17.24 -15.93
C ALA A 21 -4.54 -16.22 -15.88
N LEU A 22 -4.77 -15.05 -16.47
CA LEU A 22 -3.95 -13.90 -16.19
C LEU A 22 -4.00 -13.78 -14.67
N PRO A 23 -2.87 -13.82 -13.95
CA PRO A 23 -2.91 -13.40 -12.55
C PRO A 23 -3.54 -12.02 -12.61
N ALA A 24 -4.70 -11.87 -11.96
CA ALA A 24 -5.26 -10.55 -11.71
C ALA A 24 -4.13 -9.81 -11.02
N ARG A 25 -3.46 -8.91 -11.75
CA ARG A 25 -2.46 -8.05 -11.17
C ARG A 25 -3.26 -7.25 -10.18
N ALA A 26 -3.13 -7.58 -8.89
CA ALA A 26 -3.68 -6.74 -7.85
C ALA A 26 -3.10 -5.36 -8.14
N GLN A 27 -3.95 -4.45 -8.62
CA GLN A 27 -3.54 -3.08 -8.88
C GLN A 27 -3.03 -2.59 -7.52
N GLU A 28 -1.71 -2.40 -7.39
CA GLU A 28 -1.11 -1.94 -6.13
C GLU A 28 -1.69 -0.56 -5.83
N ASN A 29 -2.68 -0.54 -4.92
CA ASN A 29 -3.35 0.67 -4.51
C ASN A 29 -2.48 1.33 -3.44
N TYR A 30 -1.43 2.01 -3.90
CA TYR A 30 -0.49 2.69 -3.01
C TYR A 30 -1.17 3.75 -2.15
N LEU A 31 -2.27 4.36 -2.61
CA LEU A 31 -3.02 5.31 -1.78
C LEU A 31 -3.70 4.60 -0.60
N ALA A 32 -4.29 3.42 -0.83
CA ALA A 32 -4.88 2.63 0.24
C ALA A 32 -3.81 2.16 1.24
N GLN A 33 -2.62 1.76 0.77
CA GLN A 33 -1.50 1.40 1.64
C GLN A 33 -1.04 2.61 2.47
N ALA A 34 -0.84 3.77 1.84
CA ALA A 34 -0.49 5.01 2.53
C ALA A 34 -1.51 5.39 3.62
N ILE A 35 -2.80 5.20 3.36
CA ILE A 35 -3.87 5.42 4.34
C ILE A 35 -3.75 4.44 5.52
N THR A 36 -3.54 3.15 5.24
CA THR A 36 -3.36 2.12 6.26
C THR A 36 -2.17 2.44 7.16
N ASP A 37 -1.02 2.76 6.58
CA ASP A 37 0.19 3.06 7.35
C ASP A 37 0.06 4.39 8.11
N THR A 38 -0.62 5.38 7.52
CA THR A 38 -0.92 6.64 8.24
C THR A 38 -1.80 6.38 9.47
N ARG A 39 -2.78 5.46 9.38
CA ARG A 39 -3.60 5.07 10.54
C ARG A 39 -2.78 4.34 11.60
N ALA A 40 -1.92 3.41 11.18
CA ALA A 40 -0.99 2.73 12.09
C ALA A 40 -0.05 3.72 12.79
N ALA A 41 0.48 4.72 12.07
CA ALA A 41 1.27 5.79 12.65
C ALA A 41 0.46 6.58 13.70
N ILE A 42 -0.79 6.96 13.40
CA ILE A 42 -1.65 7.66 14.35
C ILE A 42 -1.89 6.83 15.62
N ASP A 43 -2.14 5.53 15.47
CA ASP A 43 -2.38 4.64 16.60
C ASP A 43 -1.13 4.49 17.49
N ALA A 44 0.04 4.31 16.88
CA ALA A 44 1.32 4.34 17.59
C ALA A 44 1.57 5.69 18.30
N GLY A 45 1.25 6.80 17.63
CA GLY A 45 1.37 8.15 18.19
C GLY A 45 0.47 8.37 19.41
N LYS A 46 -0.76 7.84 19.40
CA LYS A 46 -1.68 7.86 20.55
C LYS A 46 -1.17 7.01 21.72
N GLN A 47 -0.39 5.97 21.42
CA GLN A 47 0.27 5.13 22.42
C GLN A 47 1.65 5.68 22.86
N LEU A 48 2.03 6.86 22.35
CA LEU A 48 3.33 7.50 22.60
C LEU A 48 4.55 6.67 22.13
N GLU A 49 4.34 5.77 21.17
CA GLU A 49 5.38 4.94 20.58
C GLU A 49 6.08 5.68 19.42
N SER A 50 7.03 6.55 19.75
CA SER A 50 7.68 7.42 18.76
C SER A 50 8.45 6.68 17.65
N SER A 51 9.05 5.54 17.97
CA SER A 51 9.76 4.70 16.98
C SER A 51 8.79 4.08 15.98
N SER A 52 7.76 3.38 16.46
CA SER A 52 6.70 2.78 15.63
C SER A 52 5.98 3.85 14.79
N PHE A 53 5.71 5.03 15.40
CA PHE A 53 5.14 6.17 14.70
C PHE A 53 5.97 6.57 13.47
N VAL A 54 7.30 6.70 13.65
CA VAL A 54 8.19 7.15 12.58
C VAL A 54 8.30 6.11 11.48
N GLU A 55 8.38 4.84 11.83
CA GLU A 55 8.41 3.73 10.86
C GLU A 55 7.16 3.74 9.97
N HIS A 56 5.98 3.68 10.57
CA HIS A 56 4.72 3.71 9.82
C HIS A 56 4.54 5.01 9.02
N ALA A 57 5.01 6.15 9.54
CA ALA A 57 4.92 7.42 8.82
C ALA A 57 5.88 7.50 7.62
N ASP A 58 7.08 6.90 7.70
CA ASP A 58 8.02 6.81 6.58
C ASP A 58 7.47 5.86 5.49
N ASP A 59 6.92 4.70 5.87
CA ASP A 59 6.24 3.78 4.95
C ASP A 59 5.06 4.46 4.22
N ALA A 60 4.22 5.19 4.98
CA ALA A 60 3.12 5.96 4.43
C ALA A 60 3.58 7.02 3.41
N ILE A 61 4.74 7.67 3.65
CA ILE A 61 5.32 8.65 2.71
C ILE A 61 5.71 7.95 1.41
N ASP A 62 6.35 6.79 1.48
CA ASP A 62 6.83 6.11 0.29
C ASP A 62 5.67 5.53 -0.54
N HIS A 63 4.65 4.96 0.08
CA HIS A 63 3.41 4.60 -0.60
C HIS A 63 2.69 5.82 -1.19
N ALA A 64 2.57 6.92 -0.45
CA ALA A 64 1.94 8.14 -0.96
C ALA A 64 2.68 8.73 -2.16
N ARG A 65 4.02 8.66 -2.19
CA ARG A 65 4.83 9.09 -3.34
C ARG A 65 4.55 8.23 -4.59
N SER A 66 4.37 6.93 -4.41
CA SER A 66 3.99 6.01 -5.49
C SER A 66 2.56 6.28 -5.99
N ALA A 67 1.66 6.73 -5.11
CA ALA A 67 0.29 7.09 -5.46
C ALA A 67 0.17 8.39 -6.30
N VAL A 68 1.18 9.27 -6.28
CA VAL A 68 1.18 10.55 -7.02
C VAL A 68 0.93 10.35 -8.53
N TRP A 69 1.34 9.20 -9.09
CA TRP A 69 1.17 8.92 -10.52
C TRP A 69 -0.22 8.39 -10.90
N GLN A 70 -1.07 8.10 -9.92
CA GLN A 70 -2.35 7.39 -10.13
C GLN A 70 -3.59 8.25 -9.82
N THR A 71 -3.44 9.35 -9.09
CA THR A 71 -4.55 10.08 -8.47
C THR A 71 -4.27 11.58 -8.39
N PRO A 72 -5.28 12.44 -8.08
CA PRO A 72 -5.10 13.88 -7.89
C PRO A 72 -3.88 14.21 -7.02
N VAL A 73 -2.91 14.89 -7.63
CA VAL A 73 -1.57 15.06 -7.10
C VAL A 73 -1.54 16.02 -5.89
N ASP A 74 -2.40 17.03 -5.88
CA ASP A 74 -2.33 18.12 -4.90
C ASP A 74 -2.63 17.68 -3.46
N PRO A 75 -3.75 16.97 -3.18
CA PRO A 75 -3.99 16.48 -1.81
C PRO A 75 -2.91 15.49 -1.36
N ILE A 76 -2.43 14.60 -2.25
CA ILE A 76 -1.36 13.65 -1.90
C ILE A 76 -0.07 14.38 -1.53
N ARG A 77 0.34 15.38 -2.31
CA ARG A 77 1.52 16.20 -1.98
C ARG A 77 1.36 16.95 -0.66
N LYS A 78 0.15 17.45 -0.36
CA LYS A 78 -0.16 18.07 0.94
C LYS A 78 -0.05 17.05 2.07
N GLY A 79 -0.61 15.85 1.91
CA GLY A 79 -0.50 14.75 2.87
C GLY A 79 0.95 14.38 3.17
N ILE A 80 1.77 14.17 2.13
CA ILE A 80 3.22 13.91 2.27
C ILE A 80 3.92 15.05 3.04
N LYS A 81 3.56 16.31 2.78
CA LYS A 81 4.13 17.46 3.49
C LYS A 81 3.80 17.41 4.99
N TYR A 82 2.59 17.01 5.36
CA TYR A 82 2.20 16.84 6.76
C TYR A 82 2.94 15.67 7.42
N LEU A 83 3.02 14.50 6.78
CA LEU A 83 3.78 13.35 7.31
C LEU A 83 5.25 13.68 7.53
N ARG A 84 5.91 14.38 6.60
CA ARG A 84 7.31 14.82 6.79
C ARG A 84 7.50 15.72 8.01
N LYS A 85 6.53 16.59 8.30
CA LYS A 85 6.55 17.40 9.54
C LYS A 85 6.35 16.52 10.76
N ALA A 86 5.44 15.55 10.68
CA ALA A 86 5.16 14.60 11.74
C ALA A 86 6.42 13.80 12.12
N VAL A 87 7.10 13.21 11.13
CA VAL A 87 8.37 12.48 11.31
C VAL A 87 9.42 13.40 11.94
N LYS A 88 9.58 14.64 11.46
CA LYS A 88 10.53 15.59 12.06
C LYS A 88 10.23 15.88 13.54
N LEU A 89 8.96 15.90 13.93
CA LEU A 89 8.54 16.12 15.30
C LEU A 89 8.80 14.91 16.19
N ALA A 90 8.51 13.69 15.72
CA ALA A 90 8.60 12.45 16.49
C ALA A 90 9.99 11.78 16.47
N LYS A 91 10.82 12.02 15.44
CA LYS A 91 12.11 11.33 15.28
C LYS A 91 13.08 11.66 16.42
N GLY A 92 13.60 10.61 17.05
CA GLY A 92 14.62 10.69 18.10
C GLY A 92 14.12 11.40 19.37
N THR A 93 12.82 11.36 19.67
CA THR A 93 12.26 11.95 20.87
C THR A 93 11.31 11.01 21.59
N ASN A 94 11.25 11.14 22.92
CA ASN A 94 10.26 10.47 23.77
C ASN A 94 9.39 11.51 24.50
N LEU A 95 9.34 12.74 24.01
CA LEU A 95 8.56 13.80 24.62
C LEU A 95 7.11 13.72 24.14
N ASP A 96 6.18 13.41 25.04
CA ASP A 96 4.75 13.24 24.74
C ASP A 96 4.19 14.40 23.93
N LYS A 97 4.48 15.64 24.34
CA LYS A 97 4.03 16.85 23.64
C LYS A 97 4.49 16.91 22.17
N ARG A 98 5.66 16.37 21.85
CA ARG A 98 6.14 16.31 20.46
C ARG A 98 5.45 15.20 19.68
N ILE A 99 5.19 14.06 20.31
CA ILE A 99 4.50 12.92 19.70
C ILE A 99 3.03 13.26 19.45
N SER A 100 2.34 13.93 20.39
CA SER A 100 0.97 14.41 20.18
C SER A 100 0.89 15.37 18.99
N LYS A 101 1.81 16.34 18.89
CA LYS A 101 1.88 17.25 17.73
C LYS A 101 2.20 16.52 16.43
N ALA A 102 3.03 15.48 16.47
CA ALA A 102 3.30 14.64 15.31
C ALA A 102 2.02 13.90 14.87
N THR A 103 1.27 13.37 15.83
CA THR A 103 -0.02 12.70 15.62
C THR A 103 -1.04 13.63 14.97
N GLU A 104 -1.18 14.87 15.45
CA GLU A 104 -2.02 15.89 14.81
C GLU A 104 -1.63 16.14 13.35
N GLN A 105 -0.33 16.18 13.03
CA GLN A 105 0.11 16.31 11.64
C GLN A 105 -0.24 15.05 10.81
N ALA A 106 -0.14 13.85 11.38
CA ALA A 106 -0.53 12.62 10.70
C ALA A 106 -2.05 12.57 10.43
N GLU A 107 -2.89 13.06 11.36
CA GLU A 107 -4.34 13.18 11.15
C GLU A 107 -4.68 14.14 10.00
N LEU A 108 -3.98 15.28 9.91
CA LEU A 108 -4.12 16.18 8.76
C LEU A 108 -3.71 15.51 7.45
N ALA A 109 -2.67 14.67 7.46
CA ALA A 109 -2.27 13.90 6.29
C ALA A 109 -3.35 12.90 5.87
N LEU A 110 -3.92 12.17 6.85
CA LEU A 110 -5.00 11.21 6.62
C LEU A 110 -6.20 11.87 5.94
N GLN A 111 -6.63 13.03 6.43
CA GLN A 111 -7.73 13.80 5.81
C GLN A 111 -7.45 14.11 4.33
N GLN A 112 -6.21 14.48 3.99
CA GLN A 112 -5.84 14.73 2.59
C GLN A 112 -5.90 13.46 1.74
N PHE A 113 -5.39 12.33 2.23
CA PHE A 113 -5.43 11.07 1.50
C PHE A 113 -6.86 10.54 1.34
N GLU A 114 -7.69 10.64 2.38
CA GLU A 114 -9.09 10.22 2.34
C GLU A 114 -9.94 11.10 1.41
N SER A 115 -9.63 12.40 1.28
CA SER A 115 -10.31 13.29 0.32
C SER A 115 -10.18 12.84 -1.15
N VAL A 116 -9.20 11.99 -1.45
CA VAL A 116 -8.91 11.46 -2.79
C VAL A 116 -9.49 10.06 -2.98
N LYS A 117 -9.84 9.37 -1.89
CA LYS A 117 -10.40 8.03 -1.92
C LYS A 117 -11.83 8.09 -2.50
N GLN A 118 -11.96 7.77 -3.79
CA GLN A 118 -13.24 7.61 -4.47
C GLN A 118 -13.91 6.29 -4.10
#